data_AF-W6TCL4-F1
#
_entry.id   AF-W6TCL4-F1
#
_cell.length_a   1.000
_cell.length_b   1.000
_cell.length_c   1.000
_cell.angle_alpha   90.00
_cell.angle_beta   90.00
_cell.angle_gamma   90.00
#
_symmetry.space_group_name_H-M   'P 1'
#
loop_
_entity.id
_entity.type
_entity.pdbx_description
1 polymer ?
#
loop_
_entity_poly.entity_id
_entity_poly.type
_entity_poly.pdbx_seq_one_letter_code
_entity_poly.pdbx_strand_id
1 'polypeptide(L)'
;MMKLFQRKHQIKLVAPVNGMYVDLRQVGAEKISAGFAIEPMEGQVHAPVAGTVTALTNQVLTLQGDFGCEYIVQLGQPTSDLDVDLFGWQVAVGDAVTPDTLLATMDINSLHAADQLATLKVRG
;
A
#
# COMPACT_ATOMS: atom_id res chain seq x y z
N MET A 1 24.64 -33.48 -10.85
CA MET A 1 23.31 -32.98 -10.43
C MET A 1 23.14 -31.57 -10.97
N MET A 2 22.30 -31.37 -12.00
CA MET A 2 22.08 -30.06 -12.61
C MET A 2 20.96 -29.33 -11.87
N LYS A 3 21.27 -28.21 -11.20
CA LYS A 3 20.30 -27.24 -10.70
C LYS A 3 19.68 -26.53 -11.92
N LEU A 4 18.62 -27.09 -12.49
CA LEU A 4 17.85 -26.45 -13.56
C LEU A 4 17.04 -25.27 -12.98
N PHE A 5 17.50 -24.06 -13.29
CA PHE A 5 16.71 -22.84 -13.49
C PHE A 5 15.53 -22.58 -12.53
N GLN A 6 15.82 -22.08 -11.33
CA GLN A 6 14.84 -21.23 -10.65
C GLN A 6 14.75 -19.90 -11.40
N ARG A 7 13.69 -19.72 -12.19
CA ARG A 7 13.37 -18.45 -12.84
C ARG A 7 13.03 -17.44 -11.74
N LYS A 8 13.89 -16.45 -11.55
CA LYS A 8 13.61 -15.32 -10.66
C LYS A 8 12.50 -14.48 -11.30
N HIS A 9 11.34 -14.43 -10.67
CA HIS A 9 10.26 -13.54 -11.08
C HIS A 9 10.54 -12.16 -10.46
N GLN A 10 10.80 -11.17 -11.32
CA GLN A 10 10.92 -9.78 -10.90
C GLN A 10 9.57 -9.11 -11.07
N ILE A 11 9.01 -8.60 -9.98
CA ILE A 11 7.78 -7.83 -9.99
C ILE A 11 8.17 -6.36 -9.86
N LYS A 12 7.69 -5.52 -10.79
CA LYS A 12 7.88 -4.08 -10.74
C LYS A 12 6.76 -3.48 -9.90
N LEU A 13 7.13 -2.84 -8.79
CA LEU A 13 6.23 -2.07 -7.95
C LEU A 13 6.40 -0.59 -8.23
N VAL A 14 5.29 0.13 -8.24
CA VAL A 14 5.24 1.58 -8.26
C VAL A 14 4.95 2.06 -6.84
N ALA A 15 5.49 3.22 -6.48
CA ALA A 15 5.13 3.86 -5.23
C ALA A 15 3.62 4.19 -5.26
N PRO A 16 2.84 3.78 -4.25
CA PRO A 16 1.40 4.03 -4.24
C PRO A 16 1.08 5.52 -4.03
N VAL A 17 2.02 6.34 -3.60
CA VAL A 17 1.83 7.78 -3.42
C VAL A 17 3.16 8.49 -3.66
N ASN A 18 3.11 9.72 -4.18
CA ASN A 18 4.28 10.58 -4.26
C ASN A 18 4.69 11.02 -2.85
N GLY A 19 5.97 10.89 -2.53
CA GLY A 19 6.45 11.21 -1.20
C GLY A 19 7.89 10.79 -0.93
N MET A 20 8.29 10.93 0.34
CA MET A 20 9.61 10.54 0.81
C MET A 20 9.60 9.10 1.31
N TYR A 21 10.56 8.30 0.86
CA TYR A 21 10.76 6.95 1.38
C TYR A 21 11.13 6.99 2.87
N VAL A 22 10.43 6.19 3.66
CA VAL A 22 10.71 6.00 5.09
C VAL A 22 11.04 4.53 5.34
N ASP A 23 12.13 4.30 6.07
CA ASP A 23 12.52 2.96 6.45
C ASP A 23 11.52 2.36 7.44
N LEU A 24 11.00 1.16 7.15
CA LEU A 24 10.02 0.49 8.00
C LEU A 24 10.50 0.30 9.46
N ARG A 25 11.81 0.25 9.69
CA ARG A 25 12.40 0.18 11.05
C ARG A 25 12.07 1.40 11.89
N GLN A 26 11.86 2.56 11.26
CA GLN A 26 11.48 3.80 11.93
C GLN A 26 9.98 3.87 12.25
N VAL A 27 9.17 3.01 11.61
CA VAL A 27 7.70 2.98 11.73
C VAL A 27 7.23 1.97 12.79
N GLY A 28 8.15 1.36 13.55
CA GLY A 28 7.82 0.42 14.63
C GLY A 28 7.19 -0.91 14.17
N ALA A 29 7.32 -1.23 12.88
CA ALA A 29 6.62 -2.36 12.29
C ALA A 29 7.43 -3.67 12.38
N GLU A 30 7.53 -4.24 13.58
CA GLU A 30 8.35 -5.44 13.87
C GLU A 30 7.90 -6.73 13.15
N LYS A 31 6.77 -6.71 12.42
CA LYS A 31 6.21 -7.89 11.72
C LYS A 31 5.81 -7.61 10.27
N ILE A 32 6.70 -7.00 9.49
CA ILE A 32 6.53 -6.89 8.03
C ILE A 32 7.48 -7.88 7.35
N SER A 33 6.95 -8.82 6.56
CA SER A 33 7.73 -9.78 5.77
C SER A 33 8.58 -9.11 4.69
N ALA A 34 7.98 -8.14 3.99
CA ALA A 34 8.62 -7.24 3.03
C ALA A 34 7.72 -6.01 2.80
N GLY A 35 8.31 -4.85 2.52
CA GLY A 35 7.55 -3.63 2.24
C GLY A 35 8.38 -2.35 2.33
N PHE A 36 7.69 -1.21 2.29
CA PHE A 36 8.26 0.11 2.54
C PHE A 36 7.18 1.08 3.05
N ALA A 37 7.60 2.13 3.74
CA ALA A 37 6.74 3.25 4.09
C ALA A 37 7.09 4.47 3.24
N ILE A 38 6.10 5.33 3.04
CA ILE A 38 6.21 6.60 2.35
C ILE A 38 5.52 7.65 3.21
N GLU A 39 6.22 8.76 3.43
CA GLU A 39 5.62 10.01 3.89
C GLU A 39 5.02 10.73 2.68
N PRO A 40 3.68 10.75 2.54
CA PRO A 40 3.04 11.27 1.34
C PRO A 40 3.18 12.78 1.25
N MET A 41 3.49 13.27 0.06
CA MET A 41 3.52 14.69 -0.30
C MET A 41 2.30 15.09 -1.15
N GLU A 42 1.52 14.11 -1.60
CA GLU A 42 0.31 14.28 -2.40
C GLU A 42 -0.83 13.42 -1.87
N GLY A 43 -2.07 13.84 -2.13
CA GLY A 43 -3.27 13.21 -1.58
C GLY A 43 -3.79 12.06 -2.41
N GLN A 44 -3.17 11.75 -3.56
CA GLN A 44 -3.64 10.73 -4.49
C GLN A 44 -2.87 9.43 -4.28
N VAL A 45 -3.60 8.37 -3.97
CA VAL A 45 -3.05 7.03 -3.80
C VAL A 45 -3.38 6.20 -5.03
N HIS A 46 -2.37 5.69 -5.70
CA HIS A 46 -2.47 4.83 -6.86
C HIS A 46 -2.12 3.38 -6.53
N ALA A 47 -2.53 2.45 -7.40
CA ALA A 47 -2.20 1.05 -7.21
C ALA A 47 -0.69 0.81 -7.36
N PRO A 48 -0.04 0.10 -6.44
CA PRO A 48 1.39 -0.20 -6.56
C PRO A 48 1.69 -1.23 -7.67
N VAL A 49 0.67 -1.98 -8.09
CA VAL A 49 0.77 -3.07 -9.07
C VAL A 49 -0.60 -3.32 -9.69
N ALA A 50 -0.63 -3.97 -10.86
CA ALA A 50 -1.86 -4.50 -11.41
C ALA A 50 -2.36 -5.70 -10.57
N GLY A 51 -3.67 -5.80 -10.38
CA GLY A 51 -4.27 -6.87 -9.59
C GLY A 51 -5.77 -6.66 -9.35
N THR A 52 -6.33 -7.46 -8.45
CA THR A 52 -7.74 -7.39 -8.06
C THR A 52 -7.85 -7.01 -6.60
N VAL A 53 -8.75 -6.08 -6.26
CA VAL A 53 -9.06 -5.73 -4.86
C VAL A 53 -9.78 -6.90 -4.20
N THR A 54 -9.17 -7.50 -3.18
CA THR A 54 -9.73 -8.66 -2.47
C THR A 54 -10.27 -8.32 -1.09
N ALA A 55 -9.77 -7.24 -0.48
CA ALA A 55 -10.29 -6.72 0.78
C ALA A 55 -10.16 -5.21 0.80
N LEU A 56 -11.16 -4.54 1.37
CA LEU A 56 -11.18 -3.10 1.57
C LEU A 56 -11.77 -2.79 2.93
N THR A 57 -11.08 -1.95 3.68
CA THR A 57 -11.49 -1.42 4.99
C THR A 57 -11.19 0.08 5.02
N ASN A 58 -11.40 0.75 6.15
CA ASN A 58 -11.20 2.20 6.22
C ASN A 58 -9.77 2.65 5.88
N GLN A 59 -8.76 1.94 6.37
CA GLN A 59 -7.35 2.32 6.21
C GLN A 59 -6.54 1.33 5.37
N VAL A 60 -7.08 0.13 5.12
CA VAL A 60 -6.33 -0.96 4.50
C VAL A 60 -7.07 -1.47 3.27
N LEU A 61 -6.33 -1.54 2.17
CA LEU A 61 -6.73 -2.18 0.93
C LEU A 61 -5.76 -3.33 0.62
N THR A 62 -6.30 -4.49 0.26
CA THR A 62 -5.54 -5.66 -0.18
C THR A 62 -5.77 -5.91 -1.66
N LEU A 63 -4.68 -5.99 -2.42
CA LEU A 63 -4.64 -6.41 -3.81
C LEU A 63 -4.09 -7.83 -3.89
N GLN A 64 -4.76 -8.67 -4.67
CA GLN A 64 -4.17 -9.90 -5.17
C GLN A 64 -3.58 -9.63 -6.55
N GLY A 65 -2.25 -9.69 -6.63
CA GLY A 65 -1.54 -9.57 -7.90
C GLY A 65 -1.12 -10.93 -8.44
N ASP A 66 -0.28 -10.90 -9.47
CA ASP A 66 0.22 -12.12 -10.11
C ASP A 66 1.04 -13.00 -9.15
N PHE A 67 1.16 -14.27 -9.52
CA PHE A 67 1.98 -15.28 -8.83
C PHE A 67 1.58 -15.55 -7.37
N GLY A 68 0.34 -15.20 -6.99
CA GLY A 68 -0.18 -15.45 -5.65
C GLY A 68 0.29 -14.46 -4.59
N CYS A 69 0.95 -13.37 -4.98
CA CYS A 69 1.37 -12.32 -4.06
C CYS A 69 0.19 -11.41 -3.67
N GLU A 70 0.09 -11.12 -2.39
CA GLU A 70 -0.80 -10.12 -1.82
C GLU A 70 -0.05 -8.83 -1.51
N TYR A 71 -0.62 -7.71 -1.94
CA TYR A 71 -0.09 -6.37 -1.70
C TYR A 71 -1.08 -5.63 -0.83
N ILE A 72 -0.63 -5.17 0.33
CA ILE A 72 -1.45 -4.52 1.33
C ILE A 72 -1.03 -3.05 1.37
N VAL A 73 -1.91 -2.18 0.90
CA VAL A 73 -1.78 -0.73 1.01
C VAL A 73 -2.47 -0.31 2.29
N GLN A 74 -1.71 0.22 3.24
CA GLN A 74 -2.21 0.74 4.50
C GLN A 74 -1.96 2.26 4.56
N LEU A 75 -3.01 3.03 4.84
CA LEU A 75 -2.95 4.48 4.96
C LEU A 75 -3.07 4.87 6.44
N GLY A 76 -1.97 5.34 7.03
CA GLY A 76 -1.89 5.64 8.45
C GLY A 76 -1.84 4.40 9.36
N GLN A 77 -1.65 4.65 10.64
CA GLN A 77 -1.80 3.68 11.73
C GLN A 77 -3.19 3.85 12.36
N PRO A 78 -3.81 2.76 12.84
CA PRO A 78 -5.05 2.86 13.58
C PRO A 78 -4.78 3.58 14.91
N THR A 79 -5.12 4.87 14.99
CA THR A 79 -5.12 5.63 16.24
C THR A 79 -6.56 5.81 16.71
N SER A 80 -6.73 5.94 18.03
CA SER A 80 -8.02 6.15 18.68
C SER A 80 -8.67 7.50 18.35
N ASP A 81 -7.92 8.42 17.75
CA ASP A 81 -8.31 9.81 17.53
C ASP A 81 -8.42 10.17 16.03
N LEU A 82 -8.15 9.24 15.11
CA LEU A 82 -8.31 9.49 13.68
C LEU A 82 -9.78 9.35 13.29
N ASP A 83 -10.35 10.48 12.86
CA ASP A 83 -11.69 10.55 12.31
C ASP A 83 -11.85 9.56 11.16
N VAL A 84 -13.02 8.93 11.13
CA VAL A 84 -13.31 7.76 10.29
C VAL A 84 -13.28 8.10 8.78
N ASP A 85 -13.16 9.38 8.39
CA ASP A 85 -13.36 9.87 7.03
C ASP A 85 -12.13 10.50 6.36
N LEU A 86 -10.92 10.27 6.86
CA LEU A 86 -9.70 10.87 6.27
C LEU A 86 -9.30 10.28 4.90
N PHE A 87 -9.85 9.12 4.55
CA PHE A 87 -9.51 8.38 3.33
C PHE A 87 -10.77 8.10 2.50
N GLY A 88 -10.79 8.61 1.28
CA GLY A 88 -11.85 8.38 0.31
C GLY A 88 -11.45 7.33 -0.72
N TRP A 89 -11.76 6.06 -0.46
CA TRP A 89 -11.53 4.98 -1.44
C TRP A 89 -12.39 5.17 -2.70
N GLN A 90 -11.76 5.01 -3.86
CA GLN A 90 -12.35 5.17 -5.20
C GLN A 90 -12.59 3.82 -5.90
N VAL A 91 -12.34 2.72 -5.20
CA VAL A 91 -12.45 1.34 -5.68
C VAL A 91 -13.24 0.49 -4.69
N ALA A 92 -13.75 -0.63 -5.14
CA ALA A 92 -14.48 -1.61 -4.34
C ALA A 92 -13.85 -3.01 -4.44
N VAL A 93 -14.24 -3.90 -3.52
CA VAL A 93 -13.84 -5.32 -3.58
C VAL A 93 -14.36 -5.94 -4.87
N GLY A 94 -13.47 -6.62 -5.59
CA GLY A 94 -13.73 -7.22 -6.90
C GLY A 94 -13.22 -6.39 -8.08
N ASP A 95 -12.85 -5.12 -7.87
CA ASP A 95 -12.34 -4.27 -8.94
C ASP A 95 -10.95 -4.71 -9.40
N ALA A 96 -10.73 -4.68 -10.71
CA ALA A 96 -9.42 -4.83 -11.32
C ALA A 96 -8.75 -3.45 -11.42
N VAL A 97 -7.49 -3.37 -10.98
CA VAL A 97 -6.72 -2.13 -10.92
C VAL A 97 -5.40 -2.27 -11.68
N THR A 98 -4.85 -1.13 -12.09
CA THR A 98 -3.53 -0.99 -12.72
C THR A 98 -2.75 0.11 -12.01
N PRO A 99 -1.43 0.26 -12.23
CA PRO A 99 -0.67 1.35 -11.61
C PRO A 99 -1.18 2.77 -11.91
N ASP A 100 -1.96 2.96 -12.97
CA ASP A 100 -2.59 4.25 -13.30
C ASP A 100 -3.92 4.46 -12.56
N THR A 101 -4.44 3.43 -11.89
CA THR A 101 -5.71 3.47 -11.17
C THR A 101 -5.57 4.19 -9.83
N LEU A 102 -6.38 5.23 -9.63
CA LEU A 102 -6.56 5.90 -8.34
C LEU A 102 -7.33 4.98 -7.38
N LEU A 103 -6.67 4.60 -6.29
CA LEU A 103 -7.25 3.78 -5.22
C LEU A 103 -7.98 4.63 -4.18
N ALA A 104 -7.38 5.73 -3.75
CA ALA A 104 -7.92 6.58 -2.70
C ALA A 104 -7.46 8.03 -2.81
N THR A 105 -8.22 8.92 -2.20
CA THR A 105 -7.81 10.30 -1.90
C THR A 105 -7.67 10.48 -0.40
N MET A 106 -6.68 11.27 0.04
CA MET A 106 -6.44 11.59 1.45
C MET A 106 -6.25 13.10 1.66
N ASP A 107 -6.62 13.59 2.84
CA ASP A 107 -6.23 14.93 3.30
C ASP A 107 -4.83 14.90 3.92
N ILE A 108 -3.85 15.38 3.16
CA ILE A 108 -2.44 15.41 3.57
C ILE A 108 -2.24 16.26 4.83
N ASN A 109 -2.96 17.38 4.98
CA ASN A 109 -2.75 18.29 6.11
C ASN A 109 -3.14 17.61 7.41
N SER A 110 -4.29 16.93 7.40
CA SER A 110 -4.78 16.16 8.53
C SER A 110 -3.88 14.95 8.82
N LEU A 111 -3.32 14.32 7.77
CA LEU A 111 -2.39 13.19 7.92
C LEU A 111 -1.06 13.61 8.56
N HIS A 112 -0.48 14.73 8.10
CA HIS A 112 0.77 15.29 8.65
C HIS A 112 0.57 15.81 10.07
N ALA A 113 -0.57 16.44 10.36
CA ALA A 113 -0.92 16.86 11.73
C ALA A 113 -1.00 15.68 12.71
N ALA A 114 -1.34 14.49 12.21
CA ALA A 114 -1.43 13.26 12.98
C ALA A 114 -0.16 12.40 12.97
N ASP A 115 0.93 12.87 12.34
CA ASP A 115 2.22 12.16 12.19
C ASP A 115 2.05 10.73 11.60
N GLN A 116 1.23 10.63 10.55
CA GLN A 116 0.86 9.36 9.93
C GLN A 116 1.55 9.15 8.57
N LEU A 117 1.85 7.88 8.26
CA LEU A 117 2.54 7.47 7.03
C LEU A 117 1.68 6.53 6.18
N ALA A 118 1.89 6.54 4.87
CA ALA A 118 1.37 5.52 3.97
C ALA A 118 2.36 4.34 3.91
N THR A 119 1.87 3.11 4.01
CA THR A 119 2.72 1.91 4.03
C THR A 119 2.28 0.92 2.97
N LEU A 120 3.23 0.44 2.16
CA LEU A 120 3.04 -0.74 1.32
C LEU A 120 3.69 -1.95 1.97
N LYS A 121 2.89 -2.99 2.20
CA LYS A 121 3.35 -4.30 2.68
C LYS A 121 3.13 -5.34 1.59
N VAL A 122 4.06 -6.26 1.45
CA VAL A 122 3.98 -7.37 0.49
C VAL A 122 4.03 -8.69 1.26
N ARG A 123 3.02 -9.53 1.02
CA ARG A 123 2.92 -10.88 1.54
C ARG A 123 2.92 -11.85 0.37
N GLY A 124 3.97 -12.67 0.28
CA GLY A 124 4.08 -13.76 -0.69
C GLY A 124 3.93 -15.13 -0.03
#